data_AF-A0A3C1MUV4-F1
#
_entry.id   AF-A0A3C1MUV4-F1
#
_cell.length_a   1.000
_cell.length_b   1.000
_cell.length_c   1.000
_cell.angle_alpha   90.00
_cell.angle_beta   90.00
_cell.angle_gamma   90.00
#
_symmetry.space_group_name_H-M   'P 1'
#
loop_
_entity.id
_entity.type
_entity.pdbx_description
1 polymer ?
#
loop_
_entity_poly.entity_id
_entity_poly.type
_entity_poly.pdbx_seq_one_letter_code
_entity_poly.pdbx_strand_id
1 'polypeptide(L)' 'MMRRLFAGLLFLPAFGGCAEPPYTSVDNAGLKTLLAQGVPIYDIRRPDEWRQTGVVQGSRKLTFVEA' A
#
# COMPACT_ATOMS: atom_id res chain seq x y z
N MET A 1 8.99 51.46 -19.70
CA MET A 1 8.79 50.44 -20.74
C MET A 1 9.47 49.16 -20.27
N MET A 2 8.82 47.99 -20.36
CA MET A 2 9.33 46.67 -19.96
C MET A 2 9.23 46.28 -18.46
N ARG A 3 8.03 46.31 -17.88
CA ARG A 3 7.71 45.59 -16.63
C ARG A 3 6.48 44.70 -16.79
N ARG A 4 6.46 43.90 -17.85
CA ARG A 4 5.48 42.84 -18.13
C ARG A 4 6.20 41.91 -19.09
N LEU A 5 6.55 40.69 -18.69
CA LEU A 5 6.89 39.53 -19.56
C LEU A 5 7.66 38.43 -18.78
N PHE A 6 7.29 38.09 -17.53
CA PHE A 6 7.78 36.86 -16.88
C PHE A 6 6.76 36.30 -15.87
N ALA A 7 5.49 36.24 -16.27
CA ALA A 7 4.43 35.68 -15.43
C ALA A 7 3.59 34.67 -16.23
N GLY A 8 4.24 33.81 -17.01
CA GLY A 8 3.55 32.94 -17.96
C GLY A 8 4.17 31.56 -18.16
N LEU A 9 4.94 31.02 -17.20
CA LEU A 9 5.49 29.66 -17.32
C LEU A 9 5.54 28.89 -15.98
N LEU A 10 4.56 29.11 -15.10
CA LEU A 10 4.51 28.41 -13.82
C LEU A 10 3.10 27.94 -13.49
N PHE A 11 2.49 27.20 -14.42
CA PHE A 11 1.31 26.39 -14.14
C PHE A 11 1.29 25.14 -15.03
N LEU A 12 2.36 24.33 -14.95
CA LEU A 12 2.20 22.90 -15.19
C LEU A 12 1.53 22.32 -13.95
N PRO A 13 0.27 21.86 -14.01
CA PRO A 13 -0.33 21.22 -12.86
C PRO A 13 0.41 19.89 -12.63
N ALA A 14 1.13 19.82 -11.52
CA ALA A 14 1.79 18.62 -11.03
C ALA A 14 0.72 17.61 -10.56
N PHE A 15 0.00 16.97 -11.49
CA PHE A 15 -0.80 15.78 -11.22
C PHE A 15 0.09 14.53 -11.23
N GLY A 16 1.07 14.49 -10.32
CA GLY A 16 1.95 13.33 -10.10
C GLY A 16 1.41 12.34 -9.06
N GLY A 17 0.13 12.45 -8.67
CA GLY A 17 -0.43 11.75 -7.51
C GLY A 17 -0.99 10.35 -7.78
N CYS A 18 -1.07 9.91 -9.03
CA CYS A 18 -1.69 8.63 -9.39
C CYS A 18 -0.65 7.63 -9.93
N ALA A 19 0.39 7.34 -9.16
CA ALA A 19 1.21 6.17 -9.42
C ALA A 19 0.55 4.95 -8.74
N GLU A 20 0.40 3.86 -9.48
CA GLU A 20 -0.03 2.59 -8.89
C GLU A 20 1.00 2.17 -7.84
N PRO A 21 0.58 1.66 -6.67
CA PRO A 21 1.52 1.14 -5.69
C PRO A 21 2.38 0.01 -6.29
N PRO A 22 3.59 -0.23 -5.76
CA PRO A 22 4.49 -1.28 -6.22
C PRO A 22 4.04 -2.68 -5.74
N TYR A 23 2.73 -2.94 -5.70
CA TYR A 23 2.12 -4.22 -5.33
C TYR A 23 0.81 -4.40 -6.08
N THR A 24 0.41 -5.65 -6.26
CA THR A 24 -0.88 -6.02 -6.86
C THR A 24 -1.75 -6.75 -5.85
N SER A 25 -3.07 -6.67 -6.04
CA SER A 25 -4.02 -7.44 -5.24
C SER A 25 -4.06 -8.90 -5.70
N VAL A 26 -4.30 -9.81 -4.76
CA VAL A 26 -4.51 -11.23 -5.04
C VAL A 26 -5.81 -11.71 -4.41
N ASP A 27 -6.45 -12.69 -5.03
CA ASP A 27 -7.62 -13.37 -4.48
C ASP A 27 -7.20 -14.55 -3.58
N ASN A 28 -8.17 -15.31 -3.08
CA ASN A 28 -7.93 -16.46 -2.22
C ASN A 28 -7.17 -17.61 -2.93
N ALA A 29 -7.35 -17.76 -4.25
CA ALA A 29 -6.65 -18.80 -5.00
C ALA A 29 -5.18 -18.41 -5.21
N GLY A 30 -4.92 -17.17 -5.61
CA GLY A 30 -3.61 -16.58 -5.72
C GLY A 30 -2.86 -16.60 -4.39
N LEU A 31 -3.52 -16.25 -3.28
CA LEU A 31 -2.93 -16.33 -1.95
C LEU A 31 -2.44 -17.75 -1.62
N LYS A 32 -3.26 -18.78 -1.88
CA LYS A 32 -2.85 -20.18 -1.64
C LYS A 32 -1.63 -20.57 -2.48
N THR A 33 -1.56 -20.13 -3.73
CA THR A 33 -0.40 -20.37 -4.61
C THR A 33 0.87 -19.71 -4.04
N LEU A 34 0.79 -18.46 -3.59
CA LEU A 34 1.93 -17.75 -3.00
C LEU A 34 2.41 -18.43 -1.70
N LEU A 35 1.47 -18.89 -0.86
CA LEU A 35 1.80 -19.64 0.35
C LEU A 35 2.50 -20.96 0.02
N ALA A 36 2.06 -21.68 -1.02
CA ALA A 36 2.70 -22.91 -1.48
C ALA A 36 4.11 -22.67 -2.04
N GLN A 37 4.38 -21.48 -2.58
CA GLN A 37 5.70 -21.04 -3.03
C GLN A 37 6.61 -20.58 -1.87
N GLY A 38 6.11 -20.57 -0.63
CA GLY A 38 6.87 -20.13 0.54
C GLY A 38 6.97 -18.61 0.68
N VAL A 39 6.12 -17.85 -0.01
CA VAL A 39 6.09 -16.39 0.12
C VAL A 39 5.62 -16.01 1.53
N PRO A 40 6.34 -15.12 2.25
CA PRO A 40 5.95 -14.72 3.59
C PRO A 40 4.66 -13.89 3.57
N ILE A 41 3.76 -14.18 4.50
CA ILE A 41 2.53 -13.40 4.73
C ILE A 41 2.68 -12.53 5.98
N TYR A 42 2.30 -11.27 5.85
CA TYR A 42 2.23 -10.33 6.97
C TYR A 42 0.77 -9.91 7.19
N ASP A 43 0.26 -10.11 8.40
CA ASP A 43 -1.05 -9.60 8.81
C ASP A 43 -0.84 -8.23 9.46
N ILE A 44 -1.33 -7.18 8.79
CA ILE A 44 -1.17 -5.78 9.20
C ILE A 44 -2.37 -5.20 9.95
N ARG A 45 -3.36 -6.05 10.27
CA ARG A 45 -4.54 -5.64 11.04
C ARG A 45 -4.18 -5.35 12.50
N ARG A 46 -5.13 -4.80 13.25
CA ARG A 46 -4.96 -4.55 14.68
C ARG A 46 -5.15 -5.81 15.53
N PRO A 47 -4.62 -5.83 16.77
CA PRO A 47 -4.74 -7.00 17.65
C PRO A 47 -6.18 -7.38 18.04
N ASP A 48 -7.11 -6.43 18.11
CA ASP A 48 -8.53 -6.70 18.36
C ASP A 48 -9.17 -7.49 17.21
N GLU A 49 -8.84 -7.14 15.96
CA GLU A 49 -9.32 -7.86 14.78
C GLU A 49 -8.80 -9.31 14.75
N TRP A 50 -7.52 -9.52 15.13
CA TRP A 50 -6.95 -10.86 15.24
C TRP A 50 -7.64 -11.72 16.30
N ARG A 51 -8.00 -11.13 17.44
CA ARG A 51 -8.72 -11.85 18.51
C ARG A 51 -10.14 -12.22 18.09
N GLN A 52 -10.77 -11.40 17.26
CA GLN A 52 -12.15 -11.62 16.81
C GLN A 52 -12.24 -12.73 15.75
N THR A 53 -11.34 -12.75 14.76
CA THR A 53 -11.46 -13.65 13.60
C THR A 53 -10.37 -14.71 13.51
N GLY A 54 -9.32 -14.61 14.33
CA GLY A 54 -8.07 -15.33 14.14
C GLY A 54 -7.20 -14.72 13.04
N VAL A 55 -6.09 -15.40 12.75
CA VAL A 55 -5.08 -15.02 11.75
C VAL A 55 -4.79 -16.19 10.82
N VAL A 56 -4.29 -15.91 9.62
CA VAL A 56 -3.81 -16.96 8.71
C VAL A 56 -2.61 -17.66 9.34
N GLN A 57 -2.60 -18.99 9.34
CA GLN A 57 -1.49 -19.77 9.90
C GLN A 57 -0.16 -19.41 9.21
N GLY A 58 0.90 -19.22 10.00
CA GLY A 58 2.21 -18.83 9.49
C GLY A 58 2.37 -17.33 9.18
N SER A 59 1.32 -16.52 9.38
CA SER A 59 1.43 -15.06 9.24
C SER A 59 2.33 -14.43 10.30
N ARG A 60 3.12 -13.45 9.86
CA ARG A 60 3.87 -12.55 10.72
C ARG A 60 2.98 -11.37 11.05
N LYS A 61 2.76 -11.14 12.34
CA LYS A 61 1.93 -10.03 12.83
C LYS A 61 2.76 -8.75 12.83
N LEU A 62 2.30 -7.71 12.14
CA LEU A 62 2.99 -6.42 12.05
C LEU A 62 1.97 -5.27 12.10
N THR A 63 1.78 -4.67 13.26
CA THR A 63 0.90 -3.50 13.40
C THR A 63 1.60 -2.24 12.89
N PHE A 64 0.82 -1.31 12.33
CA PHE A 64 1.35 -0.01 11.86
C PHE A 64 1.85 0.87 13.02
N VAL A 65 1.26 0.72 14.21
CA VAL A 65 1.66 1.45 15.43
C VAL A 65 2.10 0.45 16.49
N GLU A 66 3.08 0.85 17.32
CA GLU A 66 3.40 0.12 18.54
C GLU A 66 2.13 0.02 19.40
N ALA A 67 1.85 -1.18 19.90
CA ALA A 67 0.66 -1.49 20.67
C ALA A 67 0.83 -1.10 22.15
#